data_AF-A0A261BUI7-F1
#
_entry.id   AF-A0A261BUI7-F1
#
_cell.length_a   1.000
_cell.length_b   1.000
_cell.length_c   1.000
_cell.angle_alpha   90.00
_cell.angle_beta   90.00
_cell.angle_gamma   90.00
#
_symmetry.space_group_name_H-M   'P 1'
#
loop_
_entity.id
_entity.type
_entity.pdbx_description
1 polymer ?
#
loop_
_entity_poly.entity_id
_entity_poly.type
_entity_poly.pdbx_seq_one_letter_code
_entity_poly.pdbx_strand_id
1 'polypeptide(L)' 'MPSIWSKVKEYWQWFLWGKIPYSQLSDHGKTEARRDLYCRLFIIANAPYFATVYGTFVLSMGVSSKLADLMIKVAPER' A
#
# COMPACT_ATOMS: atom_id res chain seq x y z
N MET A 1 18.42 -7.13 -29.61
CA MET A 1 17.28 -6.80 -28.73
C MET A 1 17.78 -6.85 -27.30
N PRO A 2 17.67 -5.78 -26.49
CA PRO A 2 18.00 -5.89 -25.07
C PRO A 2 17.11 -6.97 -24.47
N SER A 3 17.70 -7.91 -23.72
CA SER A 3 16.93 -8.98 -23.11
C SER A 3 15.84 -8.38 -22.21
N ILE A 4 14.68 -9.03 -22.12
CA ILE A 4 13.57 -8.61 -21.26
C ILE A 4 14.07 -8.35 -19.82
N TRP A 5 15.05 -9.13 -19.37
CA TRP A 5 15.75 -8.98 -18.09
C TRP A 5 16.48 -7.65 -17.90
N SER A 6 16.99 -7.03 -18.97
CA SER A 6 17.58 -5.69 -18.92
C SER A 6 16.54 -4.64 -18.56
N LYS A 7 15.35 -4.71 -19.16
CA LYS A 7 14.25 -3.78 -18.85
C LYS A 7 13.73 -3.97 -17.43
N VAL A 8 13.60 -5.22 -16.97
CA VAL A 8 13.18 -5.51 -15.59
C VAL A 8 14.19 -4.95 -14.59
N LYS A 9 15.49 -5.12 -14.83
CA LYS A 9 16.53 -4.51 -13.98
C LYS A 9 16.46 -2.98 -13.96
N GLU A 10 16.19 -2.36 -15.10
CA GLU A 10 16.06 -0.91 -15.22
C GLU A 10 14.86 -0.39 -14.42
N TYR A 11 13.69 -1.03 -14.55
CA TYR A 11 12.52 -0.69 -13.74
C TYR A 11 12.77 -0.89 -12.25
N TRP A 12 13.49 -1.96 -11.88
CA TRP A 12 13.82 -2.22 -10.48
C TRP A 12 14.79 -1.19 -9.91
N GLN A 13 15.81 -0.79 -10.68
CA GLN A 13 16.72 0.29 -10.29
C GLN A 13 15.97 1.63 -10.16
N TRP A 14 15.09 1.93 -11.10
CA TRP A 14 14.28 3.14 -11.06
C TRP A 14 13.33 3.16 -9.85
N PHE A 15 12.74 2.01 -9.55
CA PHE A 15 11.86 1.84 -8.40
C PHE A 15 12.61 2.01 -7.07
N LEU A 16 13.81 1.43 -6.96
CA LEU A 16 14.62 1.46 -5.74
C LEU A 16 15.34 2.79 -5.51
N TRP A 17 15.85 3.43 -6.57
CA TRP A 17 16.80 4.55 -6.46
C TRP A 17 16.43 5.78 -7.30
N GLY A 18 15.41 5.70 -8.14
CA GLY A 18 15.03 6.77 -9.07
C GLY A 18 15.85 6.79 -10.36
N LYS A 19 15.72 7.87 -11.14
CA LYS A 19 16.38 8.02 -12.47
C LYS A 19 17.91 8.12 -12.39
N ILE A 20 18.45 8.56 -11.26
CA ILE A 20 19.89 8.75 -11.08
C ILE A 20 20.45 7.49 -10.40
N PRO A 21 21.51 6.86 -10.95
CA PRO A 21 22.15 5.72 -10.32
C PRO A 21 22.66 6.10 -8.93
N TYR A 22 22.47 5.22 -7.94
CA TYR A 22 22.89 5.46 -6.56
C TYR A 22 24.38 5.81 -6.40
N SER A 23 25.23 5.30 -7.29
CA SER A 23 26.66 5.59 -7.33
C SER A 23 27.00 7.05 -7.70
N GLN A 24 26.08 7.75 -8.36
CA GLN A 24 26.25 9.14 -8.82
C GLN A 24 25.64 10.17 -7.86
N LEU A 25 24.99 9.72 -6.78
CA LEU A 25 24.42 10.61 -5.76
C LEU A 25 25.50 11.08 -4.79
N SER A 26 25.38 12.34 -4.34
CA SER A 26 26.15 12.84 -3.19
C SER A 26 25.75 12.09 -1.92
N ASP A 27 26.59 12.10 -0.88
CA ASP A 27 26.28 11.36 0.36
C ASP A 27 25.00 11.83 1.05
N HIS A 28 24.66 13.11 0.88
CA HIS A 28 23.37 13.64 1.31
C HIS A 28 22.21 13.04 0.48
N GLY A 29 22.32 13.06 -0.85
CA GLY A 29 21.32 12.48 -1.75
C GLY A 29 21.14 10.97 -1.57
N LYS A 30 22.20 10.23 -1.23
CA LYS A 30 22.12 8.81 -0.87
C LYS A 30 21.29 8.58 0.40
N THR A 31 21.37 9.50 1.35
CA THR A 31 20.63 9.40 2.61
C THR A 31 19.15 9.70 2.41
N GLU A 32 18.82 10.71 1.61
CA GLU A 32 17.44 10.99 1.22
C GLU A 32 16.83 9.87 0.39
N ALA A 33 17.57 9.34 -0.60
CA ALA A 33 17.11 8.22 -1.43
C ALA A 33 16.83 6.96 -0.59
N ARG A 34 17.67 6.66 0.41
CA ARG A 34 17.40 5.57 1.35
C ARG A 34 16.14 5.83 2.18
N ARG A 35 15.92 7.05 2.64
CA ARG A 35 14.73 7.41 3.43
C ARG A 35 13.45 7.27 2.61
N ASP A 36 13.47 7.74 1.36
CA ASP A 36 12.36 7.59 0.41
C ASP A 36 12.08 6.10 0.12
N LEU A 37 13.13 5.31 -0.13
CA LEU A 37 13.02 3.86 -0.34
C LEU A 37 12.37 3.16 0.86
N TYR A 38 12.82 3.45 2.09
CA TYR A 38 12.23 2.86 3.29
C TYR A 38 10.76 3.24 3.46
N CYS A 39 10.38 4.50 3.19
CA CYS A 39 8.98 4.91 3.20
C CYS A 39 8.13 4.12 2.19
N ARG A 40 8.61 3.97 0.95
CA ARG A 40 7.88 3.20 -0.09
C ARG A 40 7.71 1.74 0.32
N LEU A 41 8.78 1.10 0.78
CA LEU A 41 8.75 -0.29 1.24
C LEU A 41 7.81 -0.46 2.44
N PHE A 42 7.83 0.47 3.40
CA PHE A 42 6.93 0.45 4.54
C PHE A 42 5.47 0.54 4.10
N ILE A 43 5.12 1.46 3.20
CA ILE A 43 3.75 1.60 2.71
C ILE A 43 3.32 0.33 1.98
N ILE A 44 4.13 -0.19 1.07
CA ILE A 44 3.80 -1.40 0.29
C ILE A 44 3.63 -2.63 1.19
N ALA A 45 4.52 -2.80 2.17
CA ALA A 45 4.45 -3.93 3.09
C ALA A 45 3.20 -3.87 3.99
N ASN A 46 2.78 -2.67 4.40
CA ASN A 46 1.64 -2.50 5.31
C ASN A 46 0.30 -2.26 4.60
N ALA A 47 0.30 -1.90 3.31
CA ALA A 47 -0.93 -1.66 2.54
C ALA A 47 -1.92 -2.83 2.58
N PRO A 48 -1.50 -4.11 2.43
CA PRO A 48 -2.41 -5.25 2.57
C PRO A 48 -3.05 -5.32 3.95
N TYR A 49 -2.25 -5.13 5.01
CA TYR A 49 -2.75 -5.16 6.39
C TYR A 49 -3.81 -4.07 6.62
N PHE A 50 -3.51 -2.82 6.24
CA PHE A 50 -4.46 -1.72 6.39
C PHE A 50 -5.71 -1.93 5.54
N ALA A 51 -5.58 -2.43 4.32
CA ALA A 51 -6.72 -2.75 3.46
C ALA A 51 -7.60 -3.84 4.07
N THR A 52 -7.01 -4.89 4.66
CA THR A 52 -7.75 -5.95 5.33
C THR A 52 -8.47 -5.44 6.57
N VAL A 53 -7.78 -4.70 7.45
CA VAL A 53 -8.39 -4.15 8.67
C VAL A 53 -9.54 -3.19 8.33
N TYR A 54 -9.33 -2.27 7.38
CA TYR A 54 -10.37 -1.34 6.98
C TYR A 54 -11.53 -2.03 6.27
N GLY A 55 -11.22 -2.97 5.36
CA GLY A 55 -12.25 -3.74 4.64
C GLY A 55 -13.11 -4.58 5.57
N THR A 56 -12.50 -5.28 6.53
CA THR A 56 -13.23 -6.08 7.53
C THR A 56 -14.08 -5.21 8.45
N PHE A 57 -13.58 -4.05 8.86
CA PHE A 57 -14.36 -3.08 9.63
C PHE A 57 -15.60 -2.59 8.88
N VAL A 58 -15.45 -2.14 7.62
CA VAL A 58 -16.56 -1.65 6.80
C VAL A 58 -17.59 -2.75 6.54
N LEU A 59 -17.15 -3.98 6.26
CA LEU A 59 -18.05 -5.12 6.09
C LEU A 59 -18.83 -5.42 7.38
N SER A 60 -18.17 -5.39 8.53
CA SER A 60 -18.81 -5.64 9.83
C SER A 60 -19.87 -4.58 10.15
N MET A 61 -19.56 -3.30 9.90
CA MET A 61 -20.53 -2.21 10.02
C MET A 61 -21.71 -2.38 9.07
N GLY A 62 -21.45 -2.75 7.81
CA GLY A 62 -22.51 -3.00 6.83
C GLY A 62 -23.46 -4.12 7.25
N VAL A 63 -22.92 -5.24 7.73
CA VAL A 63 -23.73 -6.36 8.24
C VAL A 63 -24.51 -5.93 9.49
N SER A 64 -23.86 -5.24 10.43
CA SER A 64 -24.51 -4.77 11.66
C SER A 64 -25.69 -3.84 11.37
N SER A 65 -25.52 -2.88 10.45
CA SER A 65 -26.59 -1.95 10.07
C SER A 65 -27.77 -2.69 9.41
N LYS A 66 -27.49 -3.67 8.53
CA LYS A 66 -28.56 -4.47 7.90
C LYS A 66 -29.29 -5.36 8.88
N LEU A 67 -28.58 -5.89 9.87
CA LEU A 67 -29.18 -6.71 10.92
C LEU A 67 -30.03 -5.86 11.87
N ALA A 68 -29.58 -4.64 12.20
CA ALA A 68 -30.35 -3.66 12.97
C ALA A 68 -31.63 -3.23 12.24
N ASP A 69 -31.54 -2.88 10.94
CA ASP A 69 -32.72 -2.57 10.11
C ASP A 69 -33.73 -3.74 10.10
N LEU A 70 -33.24 -4.97 10.02
CA LEU A 70 -34.08 -6.16 10.01
C LEU A 70 -34.74 -6.42 11.37
N MET A 71 -34.01 -6.23 12.47
CA MET A 71 -34.55 -6.32 13.84
C MET A 71 -35.65 -5.28 14.08
N ILE A 72 -35.44 -4.02 13.68
CA ILE A 72 -36.45 -2.95 13.79
C ILE A 72 -37.70 -3.30 12.98
N LYS A 73 -37.54 -3.94 11.81
CA LYS A 73 -38.67 -4.35 10.98
C LYS A 73 -39.45 -5.55 11.56
N VAL A 74 -38.77 -6.46 12.27
CA VAL A 74 -39.37 -7.68 12.83
C VAL A 74 -40.01 -7.43 14.21
N ALA A 75 -39.41 -6.55 15.03
CA ALA A 75 -39.93 -6.15 16.33
C ALA A 75 -39.76 -4.64 16.51
N PRO A 76 -40.63 -3.82 15.91
CA PRO A 76 -40.61 -2.38 16.14
C PRO A 76 -40.90 -2.12 17.62
N GLU A 77 -40.08 -1.28 18.26
CA GLU A 77 -40.38 -0.80 19.62
C GLU A 77 -41.75 -0.12 19.59
N ARG A 78 -42.63 -0.57 20.49
CA ARG A 78 -44.02 -0.10 20.62
C ARG A 78 -44.08 1.35 21.07
#